data_AF-A0A7S1G587-F1
#
_entry.id   AF-A0A7S1G587-F1
#
_cell.length_a   1.000
_cell.length_b   1.000
_cell.length_c   1.000
_cell.angle_alpha   90.00
_cell.angle_beta   90.00
_cell.angle_gamma   90.00
#
_symmetry.space_group_name_H-M   'P 1'
#
loop_
_entity.id
_entity.type
_entity.pdbx_description
1 polymer ?
#
loop_
_entity_poly.entity_id
_entity_poly.type
_entity_poly.pdbx_seq_one_letter_code
_entity_poly.pdbx_strand_id
1 'polypeptide(L)'
;RPSAKPLQLLPRRRAHGTDTMVWRIVRRALAPLVMWAHLLAVAAFLSVVRVAQAIVYGVYALWPFPDALDWVFARSTRLRQGFRFRLGRGGSAADAASALDPRLSMSTPELVRSYGYACEEHTATTKDGFVIGLHRIPRGHPDSQAAAPGARPPVLVMHGLMQDSECWLTNGRGGALALVL
;
A
#
# COMPACT_ATOMS: atom_id res chain seq x y z
N ARG A 1 -65.03 -54.93 -22.27
CA ARG A 1 -63.85 -54.33 -21.59
C ARG A 1 -62.75 -54.16 -22.64
N PRO A 2 -62.06 -53.00 -22.69
CA PRO A 2 -61.64 -52.40 -23.95
C PRO A 2 -60.37 -53.01 -24.54
N SER A 3 -60.35 -53.00 -25.87
CA SER A 3 -59.24 -53.35 -26.77
C SER A 3 -58.18 -52.25 -26.74
N ALA A 4 -56.92 -52.62 -26.46
CA ALA A 4 -55.79 -51.72 -26.53
C ALA A 4 -55.29 -51.60 -27.98
N LYS A 5 -55.45 -50.43 -28.61
CA LYS A 5 -54.80 -50.09 -29.88
C LYS A 5 -53.29 -49.88 -29.65
N PRO A 6 -52.41 -50.42 -30.50
CA PRO A 6 -50.97 -50.16 -30.39
C PRO A 6 -50.67 -48.72 -30.84
N LEU A 7 -49.87 -48.00 -30.05
CA LEU A 7 -49.36 -46.67 -30.39
C LEU A 7 -48.46 -46.75 -31.63
N GLN A 8 -48.89 -46.13 -32.72
CA GLN A 8 -48.03 -45.88 -33.88
C GLN A 8 -47.03 -44.78 -33.53
N LEU A 9 -45.75 -45.15 -33.47
CA LEU A 9 -44.63 -44.20 -33.40
C LEU A 9 -44.57 -43.42 -34.72
N LEU A 10 -44.95 -42.15 -34.69
CA LEU A 10 -44.78 -41.23 -35.81
C LEU A 10 -43.28 -41.19 -36.21
N PRO A 11 -42.96 -41.25 -37.51
CA PRO A 11 -41.59 -41.12 -37.95
C PRO A 11 -41.09 -39.71 -37.59
N ARG A 12 -40.01 -39.67 -36.80
CA ARG A 12 -39.29 -38.44 -36.47
C ARG A 12 -38.86 -37.80 -37.80
N ARG A 13 -39.52 -36.72 -38.21
CA ARG A 13 -39.10 -35.90 -39.36
C ARG A 13 -37.64 -35.52 -39.12
N ARG A 14 -36.72 -36.04 -39.94
CA ARG A 14 -35.33 -35.57 -39.98
C ARG A 14 -35.38 -34.13 -40.46
N ALA A 15 -35.05 -33.20 -39.58
CA ALA A 15 -34.75 -31.83 -39.99
C ALA A 15 -33.57 -31.87 -40.97
N HIS A 16 -33.72 -31.12 -42.05
CA HIS A 16 -32.86 -31.02 -43.21
C HIS A 16 -31.37 -30.86 -42.84
N GLY A 17 -30.50 -31.73 -43.39
CA GLY A 17 -29.04 -31.69 -43.19
C GLY A 17 -28.32 -30.48 -43.79
N THR A 18 -29.06 -29.51 -44.33
CA THR A 18 -28.53 -28.31 -44.97
C THR A 18 -28.11 -27.23 -43.98
N ASP A 19 -28.74 -27.15 -42.79
CA ASP A 19 -28.37 -26.14 -41.78
C ASP A 19 -26.96 -26.36 -41.23
N THR A 20 -26.55 -27.61 -41.00
CA THR A 20 -25.24 -27.86 -40.35
C THR A 20 -24.03 -27.59 -41.24
N MET A 21 -24.17 -27.72 -42.57
CA MET A 21 -23.04 -27.61 -43.51
C MET A 21 -22.71 -26.16 -43.84
N VAL A 22 -23.72 -25.33 -44.08
CA VAL A 22 -23.56 -23.88 -44.31
C VAL A 22 -22.99 -23.20 -43.07
N TRP A 23 -23.56 -23.48 -41.89
CA TRP A 23 -23.05 -22.94 -40.62
C TRP A 23 -21.61 -23.39 -40.32
N ARG A 24 -21.19 -24.59 -40.75
CA ARG A 24 -19.79 -25.04 -40.64
C ARG A 24 -18.83 -24.25 -41.53
N ILE A 25 -19.22 -23.97 -42.77
CA ILE A 25 -18.39 -23.18 -43.71
C ILE A 25 -18.29 -21.73 -43.23
N VAL A 26 -19.42 -21.14 -42.84
CA VAL A 26 -19.50 -19.78 -42.28
C VAL A 26 -18.64 -19.65 -41.03
N ARG A 27 -18.72 -20.61 -40.09
CA ARG A 27 -17.90 -20.58 -38.87
C ARG A 27 -16.41 -20.75 -39.16
N ARG A 28 -16.02 -21.57 -40.14
CA ARG A 28 -14.62 -21.72 -40.58
C ARG A 28 -14.07 -20.44 -41.23
N ALA A 29 -14.89 -19.70 -41.95
CA ALA A 29 -14.51 -18.43 -42.57
C ALA A 29 -14.49 -17.27 -41.55
N LEU A 30 -15.41 -17.24 -40.59
CA LEU A 30 -15.50 -16.18 -39.58
C LEU A 30 -14.52 -16.35 -38.42
N ALA A 31 -14.16 -17.58 -38.04
CA ALA A 31 -13.20 -17.84 -36.95
C ALA A 31 -11.86 -17.08 -37.08
N PRO A 32 -11.17 -17.08 -38.23
CA PRO A 32 -9.94 -16.29 -38.38
C PRO A 32 -10.22 -14.79 -38.29
N LEU A 33 -11.33 -14.29 -38.85
CA LEU A 33 -11.68 -12.86 -38.78
C LEU A 33 -11.92 -12.40 -37.34
N VAL A 34 -12.62 -13.21 -36.54
CA VAL A 34 -12.83 -12.95 -35.11
C VAL A 34 -11.49 -12.99 -34.36
N MET A 35 -10.63 -13.96 -34.66
CA MET A 35 -9.29 -14.04 -34.06
C MET A 35 -8.45 -12.79 -34.37
N TRP A 36 -8.40 -12.39 -35.66
CA TRP A 36 -7.69 -11.18 -36.08
C TRP A 36 -8.25 -9.91 -35.43
N ALA A 37 -9.56 -9.81 -35.25
CA ALA A 37 -10.18 -8.70 -34.53
C ALA A 37 -9.75 -8.63 -33.06
N HIS A 38 -9.68 -9.77 -32.35
CA HIS A 38 -9.19 -9.81 -30.97
C HIS A 38 -7.70 -9.46 -30.89
N LEU A 39 -6.88 -9.96 -31.82
CA LEU A 39 -5.45 -9.63 -31.86
C LEU A 39 -5.22 -8.13 -32.09
N LEU A 40 -5.98 -7.51 -33.00
CA LEU A 40 -5.92 -6.07 -33.24
C LEU A 40 -6.38 -5.27 -32.01
N ALA A 41 -7.45 -5.71 -31.33
CA ALA A 41 -7.91 -5.07 -30.10
C ALA A 41 -6.88 -5.15 -28.98
N VAL A 42 -6.25 -6.30 -28.78
CA VAL A 42 -5.16 -6.47 -27.79
C VAL A 42 -3.94 -5.63 -28.16
N ALA A 43 -3.55 -5.60 -29.43
CA ALA A 43 -2.44 -4.77 -29.90
C ALA A 43 -2.70 -3.28 -29.68
N ALA A 44 -3.92 -2.80 -29.94
CA ALA A 44 -4.34 -1.43 -29.67
C ALA A 44 -4.36 -1.11 -28.17
N PHE A 45 -4.83 -2.04 -27.33
CA PHE A 45 -4.79 -1.86 -25.87
C PHE A 45 -3.35 -1.75 -25.36
N LEU A 46 -2.47 -2.66 -25.81
CA LEU A 46 -1.06 -2.65 -25.41
C LEU A 46 -0.33 -1.41 -25.95
N SER A 47 -0.66 -0.90 -27.13
CA SER A 47 -0.06 0.32 -27.65
C SER A 47 -0.46 1.54 -26.81
N VAL A 48 -1.72 1.64 -26.38
CA VAL A 48 -2.18 2.69 -25.46
C VAL A 48 -1.42 2.61 -24.13
N VAL A 49 -1.28 1.42 -23.55
CA VAL A 49 -0.51 1.24 -22.30
C VAL A 49 0.94 1.68 -22.47
N ARG A 50 1.58 1.37 -23.61
CA ARG A 50 2.97 1.77 -23.88
C ARG A 50 3.12 3.27 -24.08
N VAL A 51 2.17 3.92 -24.75
CA VAL A 51 2.14 5.38 -24.88
C VAL A 51 1.97 6.04 -23.52
N ALA A 52 1.03 5.55 -22.70
CA ALA A 52 0.83 6.07 -21.34
C ALA A 52 2.09 5.92 -20.47
N GLN A 53 2.74 4.74 -20.50
CA GLN A 53 4.00 4.52 -19.81
C GLN A 53 5.10 5.46 -20.30
N ALA A 54 5.24 5.67 -21.62
CA ALA A 54 6.24 6.58 -22.19
C ALA A 54 6.01 8.04 -21.74
N ILE A 55 4.75 8.49 -21.67
CA ILE A 55 4.41 9.82 -21.14
C ILE A 55 4.83 9.92 -19.67
N VAL A 56 4.46 8.94 -18.85
CA VAL A 56 4.80 8.92 -17.42
C VAL A 56 6.32 8.93 -17.23
N TYR A 57 7.05 8.03 -17.90
CA TYR A 57 8.52 8.01 -17.83
C TYR A 57 9.16 9.29 -18.37
N GLY A 58 8.62 9.88 -19.43
CA GLY A 58 9.08 11.17 -19.95
C GLY A 58 8.92 12.27 -18.92
N VAL A 59 7.76 12.37 -18.27
CA VAL A 59 7.52 13.33 -17.19
C VAL A 59 8.49 13.10 -16.02
N TYR A 60 8.68 11.85 -15.59
CA TYR A 60 9.63 11.51 -14.53
C TYR A 60 11.11 11.71 -14.93
N ALA A 61 11.44 11.70 -16.21
CA ALA A 61 12.79 11.97 -16.71
C ALA A 61 13.07 13.48 -16.82
N LEU A 62 12.07 14.29 -17.20
CA LEU A 62 12.20 15.75 -17.25
C LEU A 62 12.09 16.41 -15.88
N TRP A 63 11.35 15.81 -14.94
CA TRP A 63 11.22 16.29 -13.58
C TRP A 63 12.10 15.45 -12.66
N PRO A 64 13.18 15.99 -12.06
CA PRO A 64 14.04 15.25 -11.15
C PRO A 64 13.30 15.08 -9.81
N PHE A 65 12.34 14.16 -9.80
CA PHE A 65 11.48 13.88 -8.66
C PHE A 65 12.28 13.55 -7.38
N PRO A 66 13.41 12.79 -7.43
CA PRO A 66 14.25 12.57 -6.25
C PRO A 66 14.82 13.88 -5.67
N ASP A 67 15.43 14.72 -6.52
CA ASP A 67 16.03 15.99 -6.07
C ASP A 67 14.97 16.95 -5.53
N ALA A 68 13.78 16.95 -6.13
CA ALA A 68 12.64 17.73 -5.64
C ALA A 68 12.16 17.23 -4.26
N LEU A 69 12.09 15.92 -4.06
CA LEU A 69 11.73 15.33 -2.77
C LEU A 69 12.79 15.63 -1.70
N ASP A 70 14.07 15.51 -2.03
CA ASP A 70 15.16 15.84 -1.12
C ASP A 70 15.14 17.33 -0.76
N TRP A 71 14.87 18.20 -1.73
CA TRP A 71 14.71 19.63 -1.47
C TRP A 71 13.50 19.91 -0.58
N VAL A 72 12.33 19.30 -0.86
CA VAL A 72 11.11 19.44 -0.05
C VAL A 72 11.35 18.92 1.36
N PHE A 73 12.01 17.78 1.51
CA PHE A 73 12.34 17.18 2.81
C PHE A 73 13.35 18.03 3.58
N ALA A 74 14.42 18.50 2.93
CA ALA A 74 15.40 19.39 3.54
C ALA A 74 14.79 20.75 3.90
N ARG A 75 13.80 21.23 3.14
CA ARG A 75 13.06 22.46 3.44
C ARG A 75 12.08 22.23 4.59
N SER A 76 11.36 21.10 4.60
CA SER A 76 10.37 20.77 5.64
C SER A 76 11.04 20.54 7.00
N THR A 77 12.17 19.83 7.04
CA THR A 77 12.95 19.60 8.27
C THR A 77 13.52 20.90 8.81
N ARG A 78 14.08 21.77 7.95
CA ARG A 78 14.53 23.11 8.34
C ARG A 78 13.39 23.99 8.85
N LEU A 79 12.23 23.95 8.20
CA LEU A 79 11.05 24.67 8.66
C LEU A 79 10.57 24.13 10.01
N ARG A 80 10.47 22.81 10.18
CA ARG A 80 10.08 22.16 11.44
C ARG A 80 11.03 22.53 12.57
N GLN A 81 12.34 22.46 12.35
CA GLN A 81 13.35 22.86 13.34
C GLN A 81 13.31 24.36 13.62
N GLY A 82 13.09 25.19 12.59
CA GLY A 82 12.95 26.64 12.72
C GLY A 82 11.69 27.05 13.48
N PHE A 83 10.56 26.42 13.20
CA PHE A 83 9.31 26.57 13.95
C PHE A 83 9.49 26.10 15.40
N ARG A 84 10.16 24.97 15.63
CA ARG A 84 10.51 24.49 16.98
C ARG A 84 11.36 25.51 17.75
N PHE A 85 12.32 26.17 17.08
CA PHE A 85 13.19 27.16 17.71
C PHE A 85 12.52 28.54 17.92
N ARG A 86 11.60 28.96 17.03
CA ARG A 86 10.94 30.28 17.10
C ARG A 86 9.61 30.30 17.84
N LEU A 87 8.81 29.23 17.79
CA LEU A 87 7.54 29.14 18.54
C LEU A 87 7.73 28.64 19.97
N GLY A 88 8.87 28.03 20.31
CA GLY A 88 9.19 27.57 21.67
C GLY A 88 9.67 28.66 22.64
N ARG A 89 9.82 29.93 22.21
CA ARG A 89 10.37 31.03 23.05
C ARG A 89 9.55 32.33 23.04
N GLY A 90 8.38 32.36 22.38
CA GLY A 90 7.48 33.52 22.36
C GLY A 90 6.18 33.24 23.11
N GLY A 91 6.02 33.85 24.29
CA GLY A 91 4.95 33.59 25.26
C GLY A 91 3.53 33.99 24.83
N SER A 92 2.94 33.22 23.92
CA SER A 92 1.48 33.22 23.69
C SER A 92 0.98 31.88 23.13
N ALA A 93 1.77 31.23 22.26
CA ALA A 93 1.52 29.85 21.83
C ALA A 93 2.01 28.81 22.86
N ALA A 94 3.04 29.13 23.65
CA ALA A 94 3.50 28.30 24.75
C ALA A 94 2.46 28.17 25.87
N ASP A 95 1.64 29.20 26.10
CA ASP A 95 0.55 29.16 27.09
C ASP A 95 -0.64 28.32 26.59
N ALA A 96 -0.93 28.35 25.27
CA ALA A 96 -1.90 27.45 24.64
C ALA A 96 -1.38 26.01 24.50
N ALA A 97 -0.09 25.82 24.25
CA ALA A 97 0.57 24.52 24.21
C ALA A 97 0.76 23.91 25.61
N SER A 98 0.83 24.74 26.66
CA SER A 98 0.79 24.31 28.06
C SER A 98 -0.56 23.71 28.47
N ALA A 99 -1.64 24.11 27.78
CA ALA A 99 -2.96 23.48 27.93
C ALA A 99 -3.13 22.20 27.09
N LEU A 100 -2.27 21.95 26.11
CA LEU A 100 -2.25 20.77 25.26
C LEU A 100 -1.29 19.71 25.83
N ASP A 101 -1.55 18.43 25.55
CA ASP A 101 -0.67 17.34 26.01
C ASP A 101 0.77 17.59 25.48
N PRO A 102 1.79 17.72 26.36
CA PRO A 102 3.18 17.93 25.97
C PRO A 102 3.70 16.91 24.94
N ARG A 103 3.11 15.70 24.92
CA ARG A 103 3.44 14.62 23.97
C ARG A 103 3.22 14.99 22.52
N LEU A 104 2.31 15.91 22.21
CA LEU A 104 2.02 16.36 20.84
C LEU A 104 3.19 17.10 20.18
N SER A 105 4.13 17.57 20.98
CA SER A 105 5.32 18.29 20.51
C SER A 105 6.59 17.43 20.50
N MET A 106 6.51 16.21 21.02
CA MET A 106 7.65 15.29 21.14
C MET A 106 7.85 14.50 19.85
N SER A 107 9.10 14.25 19.50
CA SER A 107 9.45 13.29 18.46
C SER A 107 9.25 11.85 18.95
N THR A 108 9.05 10.89 18.04
CA THR A 108 8.97 9.44 18.36
C THR A 108 9.97 8.98 19.43
N PRO A 109 11.30 9.23 19.33
CA PRO A 109 12.25 8.76 20.33
C PRO A 109 12.12 9.48 21.68
N GLU A 110 11.76 10.77 21.69
CA GLU A 110 11.45 11.51 22.92
C GLU A 110 10.19 10.96 23.59
N LEU A 111 9.16 10.63 22.80
CA LEU A 111 7.92 10.04 23.28
C LEU A 111 8.14 8.67 23.90
N VAL A 112 8.92 7.79 23.26
CA VAL A 112 9.30 6.47 23.83
C VAL A 112 10.05 6.63 25.15
N ARG A 113 11.03 7.54 25.19
CA ARG A 113 11.80 7.81 26.42
C ARG A 113 10.91 8.39 27.53
N SER A 114 9.92 9.21 27.18
CA SER A 114 8.95 9.76 28.15
C SER A 114 8.12 8.67 28.85
N TYR A 115 7.89 7.54 28.17
CA TYR A 115 7.23 6.36 28.76
C TYR A 115 8.16 5.47 29.59
N GLY A 116 9.44 5.79 29.70
CA GLY A 116 10.44 5.02 30.46
C GLY A 116 11.12 3.89 29.67
N TYR A 117 10.94 3.83 28.36
CA TYR A 117 11.55 2.81 27.49
C TYR A 117 12.86 3.32 26.87
N ALA A 118 13.79 2.40 26.58
CA ALA A 118 14.97 2.72 25.77
C ALA A 118 14.56 2.83 24.30
N CYS A 119 15.13 3.81 23.57
CA CYS A 119 14.90 3.98 22.15
C CYS A 119 16.23 4.14 21.41
N GLU A 120 16.44 3.30 20.42
CA GLU A 120 17.53 3.36 19.45
C GLU A 120 17.00 3.90 18.12
N GLU A 121 17.82 4.68 17.43
CA GLU A 121 17.52 5.22 16.11
C GLU A 121 18.54 4.64 15.12
N HIS A 122 18.03 4.02 14.06
CA HIS A 122 18.83 3.39 13.02
C HIS A 122 18.45 3.97 11.66
N THR A 123 19.37 3.92 10.71
CA THR A 123 19.14 4.38 9.35
C THR A 123 19.45 3.26 8.37
N ALA A 124 18.54 2.99 7.44
CA ALA A 124 18.71 1.98 6.39
C ALA A 124 18.60 2.63 5.01
N THR A 125 19.54 2.32 4.12
CA THR A 125 19.51 2.79 2.73
C THR A 125 19.00 1.69 1.81
N THR A 126 17.95 1.98 1.06
CA THR A 126 17.38 1.04 0.08
C THR A 126 18.23 0.99 -1.21
N LYS A 127 18.01 -0.03 -2.05
CA LYS A 127 18.77 -0.22 -3.31
C LYS A 127 18.59 0.94 -4.30
N ASP A 128 17.44 1.58 -4.24
CA ASP A 128 17.06 2.75 -5.03
C ASP A 128 17.45 4.09 -4.38
N GLY A 129 18.19 4.05 -3.26
CA GLY A 129 18.84 5.23 -2.67
C GLY A 129 18.03 5.97 -1.61
N PHE A 130 16.84 5.48 -1.22
CA PHE A 130 16.07 6.11 -0.15
C PHE A 130 16.68 5.81 1.22
N VAL A 131 16.74 6.85 2.07
CA VAL A 131 17.23 6.78 3.44
C VAL A 131 16.04 6.67 4.39
N ILE A 132 15.86 5.51 5.01
CA ILE A 132 14.74 5.20 5.90
C ILE A 132 15.22 5.28 7.36
N GLY A 133 14.54 6.09 8.16
CA GLY A 133 14.73 6.11 9.62
C GLY A 133 13.93 4.99 10.29
N LEU A 134 14.56 4.27 11.20
CA LEU A 134 14.01 3.16 11.95
C LEU A 134 14.13 3.43 13.46
N HIS A 135 13.03 3.24 14.19
CA HIS A 135 13.00 3.36 15.64
C HIS A 135 12.92 1.97 16.27
N ARG A 136 13.82 1.65 17.20
CA ARG A 136 13.88 0.35 17.88
C ARG A 136 13.77 0.51 19.39
N ILE A 137 12.91 -0.30 20.00
CA ILE A 137 12.81 -0.44 21.45
C ILE A 137 13.49 -1.77 21.81
N PRO A 138 14.73 -1.77 22.32
CA PRO A 138 15.52 -2.99 22.47
C PRO A 138 15.08 -3.85 23.67
N ARG A 139 14.39 -3.23 24.64
CA ARG A 139 14.00 -3.88 25.89
C ARG A 139 12.66 -3.34 26.37
N GLY A 140 11.90 -4.23 27.01
CA GLY A 140 10.67 -3.88 27.73
C GLY A 140 10.94 -2.93 28.90
N HIS A 141 9.85 -2.46 29.52
CA HIS A 141 9.92 -1.46 30.59
C HIS A 141 10.75 -1.96 31.78
N PRO A 142 11.58 -1.12 32.43
CA PRO A 142 12.40 -1.52 33.58
C PRO A 142 11.60 -2.16 34.72
N ASP A 143 10.39 -1.67 34.96
CA ASP A 143 9.49 -2.17 36.01
C ASP A 143 8.78 -3.48 35.65
N SER A 144 8.87 -3.93 34.39
CA SER A 144 8.29 -5.22 34.00
C SER A 144 9.20 -6.36 34.47
N GLN A 145 8.65 -7.33 35.18
CA GLN A 145 9.36 -8.56 35.59
C GLN A 145 9.68 -9.50 34.39
N ALA A 146 9.62 -8.97 33.16
CA ALA A 146 9.74 -9.73 31.93
C ALA A 146 11.22 -10.00 31.60
N ALA A 147 11.62 -11.24 31.90
CA ALA A 147 12.73 -12.04 31.40
C ALA A 147 14.10 -11.36 31.17
N ALA A 148 15.09 -11.99 31.80
CA ALA A 148 16.53 -11.83 31.66
C ALA A 148 17.03 -11.49 30.23
N PRO A 149 18.21 -10.86 30.10
CA PRO A 149 18.81 -10.54 28.81
C PRO A 149 19.03 -11.81 27.98
N GLY A 150 18.09 -12.09 27.07
CA GLY A 150 18.14 -13.17 26.09
C GLY A 150 17.73 -12.65 24.71
N ALA A 151 17.94 -13.47 23.68
CA ALA A 151 17.58 -13.15 22.30
C ALA A 151 16.05 -13.06 22.13
N ARG A 152 15.50 -11.86 22.31
CA ARG A 152 14.08 -11.58 22.03
C ARG A 152 13.85 -11.67 20.52
N PRO A 153 12.73 -12.28 20.06
CA PRO A 153 12.42 -12.30 18.65
C PRO A 153 12.22 -10.87 18.15
N PRO A 154 12.87 -10.45 17.05
CA PRO A 154 12.67 -9.13 16.50
C PRO A 154 11.28 -9.04 15.88
N VAL A 155 10.53 -8.00 16.22
CA VAL A 155 9.24 -7.68 15.61
C VAL A 155 9.37 -6.38 14.83
N LEU A 156 9.00 -6.41 13.55
CA LEU A 156 8.92 -5.23 12.70
C LEU A 156 7.46 -4.81 12.58
N VAL A 157 7.16 -3.55 12.89
CA VAL A 157 5.82 -2.98 12.78
C VAL A 157 5.87 -1.81 11.79
N MET A 158 5.04 -1.86 10.76
CA MET A 158 4.99 -0.87 9.67
C MET A 158 3.69 -0.07 9.75
N HIS A 159 3.81 1.26 9.71
CA HIS A 159 2.66 2.17 9.72
C HIS A 159 1.83 2.07 8.42
N GLY A 160 0.60 2.58 8.45
CA GLY A 160 -0.29 2.66 7.29
C GLY A 160 0.04 3.81 6.32
N LEU A 161 -0.83 3.99 5.33
CA LEU A 161 -0.75 5.09 4.37
C LEU A 161 -0.86 6.44 5.10
N MET A 162 0.04 7.39 4.80
CA MET A 162 0.09 8.73 5.41
C MET A 162 0.28 8.74 6.95
N GLN A 163 0.97 7.74 7.50
CA GLN A 163 1.33 7.67 8.92
C GLN A 163 2.85 7.59 9.11
N ASP A 164 3.29 7.62 10.37
CA ASP A 164 4.68 7.44 10.79
C ASP A 164 4.77 6.45 11.97
N SER A 165 5.95 6.31 12.58
CA SER A 165 6.17 5.40 13.72
C SER A 165 5.37 5.76 14.98
N GLU A 166 4.88 7.00 15.12
CA GLU A 166 4.18 7.45 16.33
C GLU A 166 2.80 6.82 16.46
N CYS A 167 2.21 6.36 15.34
CA CYS A 167 0.91 5.69 15.35
C CYS A 167 0.85 4.48 16.30
N TRP A 168 1.98 3.82 16.56
CA TRP A 168 2.06 2.68 17.46
C TRP A 168 2.25 3.06 18.94
N LEU A 169 2.40 4.36 19.24
CA LEU A 169 2.66 4.92 20.57
C LEU A 169 1.48 5.75 21.12
N THR A 170 0.48 6.05 20.29
CA THR A 170 -0.65 6.95 20.61
C THR A 170 -1.50 6.49 21.80
N ASN A 171 -1.65 5.18 21.99
CA ASN A 171 -2.46 4.61 23.07
C ASN A 171 -1.75 4.61 24.46
N GLY A 172 -0.52 5.13 24.56
CA GLY A 172 0.21 5.22 25.82
C GLY A 172 0.61 3.89 26.46
N ARG A 173 1.16 3.96 27.68
CA ARG A 173 1.70 2.79 28.39
C ARG A 173 0.58 1.83 28.77
N GLY A 174 0.64 0.59 28.27
CA GLY A 174 -0.33 -0.48 28.53
C GLY A 174 -1.33 -0.76 27.39
N GLY A 175 -1.44 0.15 26.42
CA GLY A 175 -2.31 -0.03 25.23
C GLY A 175 -1.62 0.21 23.89
N ALA A 176 -0.44 0.83 23.89
CA ALA A 176 0.38 1.02 22.71
C ALA A 176 1.07 -0.27 22.28
N LEU A 177 0.84 -0.70 21.04
CA LEU A 177 1.41 -1.94 20.51
C LEU A 177 2.94 -1.96 20.61
N ALA A 178 3.60 -0.83 20.29
CA ALA A 178 5.06 -0.74 20.33
C ALA A 178 5.65 -0.87 21.75
N LEU A 179 4.86 -0.67 22.80
CA LEU A 179 5.31 -0.73 24.20
C LEU A 179 5.01 -2.07 24.88
N VAL A 180 4.12 -2.88 24.30
CA VAL A 180 3.65 -4.15 24.87
C VAL A 180 4.38 -5.35 24.27
N LEU A 181 4.87 -5.24 23.04
CA LEU A 181 5.67 -6.26 22.34
C LEU A 181 7.10 -6.34 22.91
#